data_AF-A0A0D3JBR3-F1
#
_entry.id   AF-A0A0D3JBR3-F1
#
_cell.length_a   1.000
_cell.length_b   1.000
_cell.length_c   1.000
_cell.angle_alpha   90.00
_cell.angle_beta   90.00
_cell.angle_gamma   90.00
#
_symmetry.space_group_name_H-M   'P 1'
#
loop_
_entity.id
_entity.type
_entity.pdbx_description
1 polymer ?
#
loop_
_entity_poly.entity_id
_entity_poly.type
_entity_poly.pdbx_seq_one_letter_code
_entity_poly.pdbx_strand_id
1 'polypeptide(L)'
;MIFRKAPYADSNLEENQDALTHNAVLTRNDKGSLINVAAGGSPDRGEGWKGTSPQGTEWAEGATDAMLGLKFQTLKAAADYRMRNIAGKTMVLHLIEEDIYLDVEWLEWTADDGRFSYRHAVAGA
;
A
#
# COMPACT_ATOMS: atom_id res chain seq x y z
N MET A 1 -12.24 6.65 2.75
CA MET A 1 -11.47 7.92 2.70
C MET A 1 -10.51 7.88 1.51
N ILE A 2 -9.95 9.01 1.07
CA ILE A 2 -8.98 9.06 -0.04
C ILE A 2 -7.69 9.70 0.44
N PHE A 3 -6.56 9.03 0.22
CA PHE A 3 -5.24 9.56 0.46
C PHE A 3 -4.54 9.92 -0.86
N ARG A 4 -3.75 11.02 -0.85
CA ARG A 4 -2.97 11.48 -2.00
C ARG A 4 -1.62 12.03 -1.53
N LYS A 5 -0.54 11.55 -2.13
CA LYS A 5 0.79 12.15 -1.99
C LYS A 5 1.20 12.79 -3.31
N ALA A 6 1.60 14.07 -3.25
CA ALA A 6 2.04 14.83 -4.43
C ALA A 6 3.43 14.37 -4.94
N PRO A 7 3.79 14.70 -6.20
CA PRO A 7 5.14 14.47 -6.74
C PRO A 7 6.21 15.10 -5.85
N TYR A 8 7.28 14.37 -5.58
CA TYR A 8 8.45 14.83 -4.82
C TYR A 8 8.16 15.36 -3.40
N ALA A 9 6.95 15.13 -2.89
CA ALA A 9 6.59 15.55 -1.54
C ALA A 9 7.42 14.76 -0.52
N ASP A 10 7.89 15.42 0.54
CA ASP A 10 8.73 14.80 1.56
C ASP A 10 7.95 13.73 2.33
N SER A 11 8.36 12.47 2.20
CA SER A 11 7.72 11.33 2.85
C SER A 11 7.95 11.28 4.36
N ASN A 12 8.81 12.11 4.92
CA ASN A 12 9.03 12.20 6.37
C ASN A 12 8.02 13.13 7.07
N LEU A 13 7.23 13.89 6.31
CA LEU A 13 6.20 14.78 6.84
C LEU A 13 4.86 14.06 6.96
N GLU A 14 4.15 14.25 8.06
CA GLU A 14 2.89 13.56 8.37
C GLU A 14 1.80 13.82 7.32
N GLU A 15 1.73 15.01 6.72
CA GLU A 15 0.77 15.32 5.66
C GLU A 15 0.97 14.47 4.38
N ASN A 16 2.13 13.84 4.23
CA ASN A 16 2.47 12.95 3.13
C ASN A 16 2.46 11.47 3.54
N GLN A 17 1.83 11.15 4.67
CA GLN A 17 1.70 9.80 5.21
C GLN A 17 0.23 9.50 5.51
N ASP A 18 -0.20 8.28 5.22
CA ASP A 18 -1.54 7.82 5.54
C ASP A 18 -1.51 6.99 6.83
N ALA A 19 -1.88 7.62 7.95
CA ALA A 19 -1.97 6.96 9.25
C ALA A 19 -3.29 6.19 9.36
N LEU A 20 -3.29 4.92 8.92
CA LEU A 20 -4.44 4.02 9.03
C LEU A 20 -4.65 3.57 10.48
N THR A 21 -3.56 3.26 11.17
CA THR A 21 -3.48 2.93 12.60
C THR A 21 -2.15 3.43 13.17
N HIS A 22 -1.93 3.22 14.47
CA HIS A 22 -0.65 3.53 15.10
C HIS A 22 0.50 2.63 14.62
N ASN A 23 0.22 1.41 14.14
CA ASN A 23 1.24 0.50 13.58
C ASN A 23 1.27 0.46 12.05
N ALA A 24 0.31 1.12 11.38
CA ALA A 24 0.21 1.17 9.93
C ALA A 24 0.13 2.62 9.42
N VAL A 25 1.29 3.17 9.11
CA VAL A 25 1.44 4.52 8.55
C VAL A 25 2.10 4.41 7.18
N LEU A 26 1.32 4.56 6.11
CA LEU A 26 1.75 4.24 4.75
C LEU A 26 2.23 5.46 3.97
N THR A 27 3.39 5.35 3.31
CA THR A 27 3.89 6.38 2.38
C THR A 27 4.88 5.77 1.38
N ARG A 28 5.56 6.59 0.59
CA ARG A 28 6.76 6.23 -0.17
C ARG A 28 7.61 7.43 -0.56
N ASN A 29 8.89 7.16 -0.77
CA ASN A 29 9.82 8.10 -1.37
C ASN A 29 9.54 8.26 -2.89
N ASP A 30 10.27 9.18 -3.53
CA ASP A 30 10.20 9.47 -4.97
C ASP A 30 10.34 8.21 -5.84
N LYS A 31 11.13 7.24 -5.38
CA LYS A 31 11.36 5.95 -6.04
C LYS A 31 11.28 4.83 -5.02
N GLY A 32 10.93 3.64 -5.51
CA GLY A 32 10.83 2.42 -4.70
C GLY A 32 9.38 2.04 -4.39
N SER A 33 9.21 1.20 -3.37
CA SER A 33 7.90 0.68 -2.96
C SER A 33 7.15 1.58 -2.00
N LEU A 34 5.89 1.20 -1.75
CA LEU A 34 5.14 1.65 -0.58
C LEU A 34 5.84 1.12 0.67
N ILE A 35 5.82 1.90 1.74
CA ILE A 35 6.44 1.59 3.03
C ILE A 35 5.44 1.82 4.15
N ASN A 36 5.62 1.07 5.25
CA ASN A 36 4.98 1.35 6.52
C ASN A 36 6.03 1.96 7.46
N VAL A 37 5.98 3.28 7.70
CA VAL A 37 6.99 3.96 8.51
C VAL A 37 6.86 3.66 10.00
N ALA A 38 5.65 3.31 10.48
CA ALA A 38 5.43 2.93 11.88
C ALA A 38 6.10 1.58 12.22
N ALA A 39 6.23 0.68 11.24
CA ALA A 39 6.93 -0.60 11.41
C ALA A 39 8.45 -0.52 11.15
N GLY A 40 9.03 0.67 11.04
CA GLY A 40 10.44 0.85 10.67
C GLY A 40 10.74 0.55 9.20
N GLY A 41 9.72 0.63 8.34
CA GLY A 41 9.79 0.27 6.93
C GLY A 41 10.79 1.10 6.14
N SER A 42 11.72 0.40 5.47
CA SER A 42 12.55 0.99 4.43
C SER A 42 11.96 0.69 3.05
N PRO A 43 12.01 1.65 2.10
CA PRO A 43 11.52 1.43 0.75
C PRO A 43 12.56 0.60 0.07
N ASP A 44 12.18 -0.58 -0.34
CA ASP A 44 13.18 -1.43 -0.89
C ASP A 44 13.33 -1.16 -2.43
N ARG A 45 14.57 -1.28 -2.94
CA ARG A 45 15.01 -0.74 -4.24
C ARG A 45 15.83 -1.74 -5.10
N GLY A 46 15.67 -1.67 -6.42
CA GLY A 46 16.49 -2.42 -7.41
C GLY A 46 15.81 -3.66 -8.04
N GLU A 47 16.46 -4.28 -9.02
CA GLU A 47 15.88 -5.37 -9.84
C GLU A 47 15.68 -6.72 -9.09
N GLY A 48 16.29 -6.91 -7.92
CA GLY A 48 16.18 -8.14 -7.10
C GLY A 48 15.24 -8.03 -5.90
N TRP A 49 14.26 -7.13 -5.99
CA TRP A 49 13.45 -6.68 -4.87
C TRP A 49 12.58 -7.77 -4.22
N LYS A 50 12.88 -8.13 -2.95
CA LYS A 50 12.18 -9.18 -2.17
C LYS A 50 10.70 -8.92 -1.97
N GLY A 51 10.29 -7.65 -2.11
CA GLY A 51 8.89 -7.25 -2.13
C GLY A 51 8.19 -7.42 -0.79
N THR A 52 8.90 -7.42 0.34
CA THR A 52 8.33 -7.60 1.69
C THR A 52 7.68 -6.34 2.26
N SER A 53 7.81 -5.21 1.57
CA SER A 53 7.24 -3.94 1.96
C SER A 53 5.89 -3.71 1.26
N PRO A 54 4.91 -3.07 1.93
CA PRO A 54 4.98 -2.51 3.29
C PRO A 54 5.04 -3.58 4.39
N GLN A 55 5.90 -3.38 5.39
CA GLN A 55 6.02 -4.27 6.54
C GLN A 55 4.74 -4.24 7.39
N GLY A 56 4.42 -5.38 8.02
CA GLY A 56 3.20 -5.53 8.83
C GLY A 56 1.91 -5.59 8.01
N THR A 57 2.02 -5.74 6.68
CA THR A 57 0.86 -5.80 5.78
C THR A 57 0.93 -7.01 4.88
N GLU A 58 -0.24 -7.54 4.54
CA GLU A 58 -0.42 -8.44 3.41
C GLU A 58 -1.60 -7.99 2.56
N TRP A 59 -1.56 -8.37 1.29
CA TRP A 59 -2.41 -7.83 0.25
C TRP A 59 -2.96 -8.97 -0.60
N ALA A 60 -4.20 -8.84 -1.03
CA ALA A 60 -4.81 -9.71 -2.02
C ALA A 60 -5.55 -8.88 -3.08
N GLU A 61 -5.45 -9.26 -4.35
CA GLU A 61 -6.24 -8.64 -5.41
C GLU A 61 -7.70 -9.10 -5.31
N GLY A 62 -8.63 -8.14 -5.28
CA GLY A 62 -10.05 -8.38 -5.01
C GLY A 62 -10.62 -7.39 -3.99
N ALA A 63 -11.81 -7.68 -3.48
CA ALA A 63 -12.49 -6.92 -2.45
C ALA A 63 -12.97 -7.84 -1.33
N THR A 64 -13.26 -7.27 -0.16
CA THR A 64 -13.66 -8.01 1.06
C THR A 64 -14.95 -8.81 0.89
N ASP A 65 -15.84 -8.42 -0.03
CA ASP A 65 -17.03 -9.20 -0.39
C ASP A 65 -16.71 -10.62 -0.92
N ALA A 66 -15.48 -10.87 -1.38
CA ALA A 66 -15.00 -12.16 -1.88
C ALA A 66 -13.89 -12.79 -1.02
N MET A 67 -13.81 -12.42 0.28
CA MET A 67 -12.68 -12.72 1.17
C MET A 67 -12.27 -14.20 1.25
N LEU A 68 -13.22 -15.14 1.21
CA LEU A 68 -12.94 -16.58 1.34
C LEU A 68 -12.06 -17.17 0.21
N GLY A 69 -11.90 -16.48 -0.91
CA GLY A 69 -11.06 -16.92 -2.04
C GLY A 69 -9.77 -16.14 -2.20
N LEU A 70 -9.49 -15.18 -1.34
CA LEU A 70 -8.37 -14.27 -1.50
C LEU A 70 -7.04 -14.92 -1.11
N LYS A 71 -6.03 -14.72 -1.96
CA LYS A 71 -4.66 -15.15 -1.69
C LYS A 71 -3.86 -13.95 -1.21
N PHE A 72 -3.67 -13.87 0.10
CA PHE A 72 -2.80 -12.86 0.71
C PHE A 72 -1.33 -13.17 0.42
N GLN A 73 -0.61 -12.11 0.12
CA GLN A 73 0.79 -12.10 -0.26
C GLN A 73 1.33 -10.69 -0.09
N THR A 74 2.57 -10.44 -0.50
CA THR A 74 3.08 -9.07 -0.45
C THR A 74 2.43 -8.17 -1.50
N LEU A 75 2.41 -6.85 -1.29
CA LEU A 75 1.80 -5.88 -2.22
C LEU A 75 2.29 -6.08 -3.66
N LYS A 76 3.60 -6.23 -3.84
CA LYS A 76 4.19 -6.41 -5.18
C LYS A 76 3.69 -7.69 -5.85
N ALA A 77 3.57 -8.78 -5.10
CA ALA A 77 3.10 -10.06 -5.62
C ALA A 77 1.58 -10.02 -5.91
N ALA A 78 0.79 -9.37 -5.04
CA ALA A 78 -0.63 -9.12 -5.27
C ALA A 78 -0.88 -8.24 -6.50
N ALA A 79 0.05 -7.34 -6.80
CA ALA A 79 0.02 -6.52 -8.01
C ALA A 79 0.57 -7.21 -9.27
N ASP A 80 0.72 -8.54 -9.27
CA ASP A 80 1.32 -9.31 -10.38
C ASP A 80 2.71 -8.75 -10.79
N TYR A 81 3.47 -8.26 -9.81
CA TYR A 81 4.76 -7.60 -9.99
C TYR A 81 4.73 -6.36 -10.89
N ARG A 82 3.54 -5.83 -11.20
CA ARG A 82 3.28 -4.72 -12.12
C ARG A 82 2.72 -3.51 -11.38
N MET A 83 3.44 -3.03 -10.36
CA MET A 83 3.04 -1.84 -9.58
C MET A 83 2.74 -0.61 -10.46
N ARG A 84 3.45 -0.44 -11.58
CA ARG A 84 3.20 0.64 -12.55
C ARG A 84 1.80 0.60 -13.18
N ASN A 85 1.14 -0.55 -13.14
CA ASN A 85 -0.18 -0.79 -13.71
C ASN A 85 -1.22 -1.07 -12.61
N ILE A 86 -0.94 -0.72 -11.35
CA ILE A 86 -1.84 -1.00 -10.23
C ILE A 86 -3.06 -0.06 -10.19
N ALA A 87 -2.98 1.10 -10.83
CA ALA A 87 -4.11 2.04 -10.90
C ALA A 87 -5.35 1.37 -11.52
N GLY A 88 -6.49 1.56 -10.88
CA GLY A 88 -7.77 0.91 -11.21
C GLY A 88 -7.97 -0.47 -10.56
N LYS A 89 -6.96 -1.04 -9.91
CA LYS A 89 -7.12 -2.30 -9.17
C LYS A 89 -7.67 -2.05 -7.77
N THR A 90 -8.55 -2.95 -7.34
CA THR A 90 -8.98 -3.06 -5.94
C THR A 90 -8.23 -4.20 -5.28
N MET A 91 -7.78 -3.97 -4.05
CA MET A 91 -7.09 -4.95 -3.22
C MET A 91 -7.63 -4.91 -1.80
N VAL A 92 -7.58 -6.05 -1.13
CA VAL A 92 -7.77 -6.12 0.31
C VAL A 92 -6.41 -5.96 0.98
N LEU A 93 -6.28 -4.92 1.80
CA LEU A 93 -5.18 -4.71 2.73
C LEU A 93 -5.54 -5.36 4.06
N HIS A 94 -4.71 -6.29 4.52
CA HIS A 94 -4.76 -6.82 5.87
C HIS A 94 -3.60 -6.24 6.70
N LEU A 95 -3.95 -5.53 7.77
CA LEU A 95 -3.02 -5.08 8.81
C LEU A 95 -2.85 -6.23 9.80
N ILE A 96 -1.69 -6.90 9.76
CA ILE A 96 -1.49 -8.22 10.38
C ILE A 96 -1.57 -8.17 11.90
N GLU A 97 -1.04 -7.11 12.52
CA GLU A 97 -0.99 -7.01 13.98
C GLU A 97 -2.37 -6.72 14.58
N GLU A 98 -3.15 -5.85 13.93
CA GLU A 98 -4.48 -5.47 14.40
C GLU A 98 -5.62 -6.35 13.88
N ASP A 99 -5.35 -7.27 12.94
CA ASP A 99 -6.35 -8.09 12.24
C ASP A 99 -7.47 -7.23 11.61
N ILE A 100 -7.07 -6.11 11.00
CA ILE A 100 -7.97 -5.16 10.33
C ILE A 100 -7.85 -5.33 8.81
N TYR A 101 -9.01 -5.40 8.16
CA TYR A 101 -9.11 -5.51 6.70
C TYR A 101 -9.68 -4.21 6.12
N LEU A 102 -9.04 -3.72 5.06
CA LEU A 102 -9.50 -2.56 4.31
C LEU A 102 -9.62 -2.90 2.82
N ASP A 103 -10.68 -2.44 2.19
CA ASP A 103 -10.73 -2.36 0.73
C ASP A 103 -9.95 -1.14 0.27
N VAL A 104 -8.98 -1.36 -0.63
CA VAL A 104 -8.09 -0.33 -1.17
C VAL A 104 -8.23 -0.31 -2.70
N GLU A 105 -8.75 0.79 -3.22
CA GLU A 105 -8.81 1.06 -4.67
C GLU A 105 -7.68 2.01 -5.05
N TRP A 106 -6.71 1.49 -5.81
CA TRP A 106 -5.58 2.26 -6.31
C TRP A 106 -6.04 3.24 -7.39
N LEU A 107 -5.78 4.53 -7.19
CA LEU A 107 -6.17 5.58 -8.12
C LEU A 107 -5.00 6.01 -8.99
N GLU A 108 -3.80 6.08 -8.42
CA GLU A 108 -2.60 6.49 -9.13
C GLU A 108 -1.35 5.85 -8.52
N TRP A 109 -0.38 5.51 -9.38
CA TRP A 109 0.97 5.09 -8.99
C TRP A 109 1.98 5.51 -10.05
N THR A 110 3.00 6.27 -9.67
CA THR A 110 4.09 6.64 -10.56
C THR A 110 5.40 5.94 -10.17
N ALA A 111 6.32 5.84 -11.14
CA ALA A 111 7.61 5.22 -10.92
C ALA A 111 8.68 6.21 -10.42
N ASP A 112 8.61 7.47 -10.84
CA ASP A 112 9.78 8.37 -10.84
C ASP A 112 9.66 9.62 -9.95
N ASP A 113 8.46 9.96 -9.49
CA ASP A 113 8.19 11.14 -8.66
C ASP A 113 7.48 10.82 -7.33
N GLY A 114 7.32 9.55 -6.99
CA GLY A 114 6.72 9.10 -5.73
C GLY A 114 5.25 9.44 -5.55
N ARG A 115 4.58 9.97 -6.58
CA ARG A 115 3.15 10.27 -6.57
C ARG A 115 2.35 8.97 -6.52
N PHE A 116 1.41 8.91 -5.59
CA PHE A 116 0.43 7.85 -5.53
C PHE A 116 -0.84 8.32 -4.85
N SER A 117 -1.93 7.62 -5.11
CA SER A 117 -3.17 7.80 -4.38
C SER A 117 -4.01 6.53 -4.39
N TYR A 118 -4.80 6.36 -3.34
CA TYR A 118 -5.80 5.32 -3.25
C TYR A 118 -7.00 5.79 -2.43
N ARG A 119 -8.12 5.12 -2.62
CA ARG A 119 -9.26 5.16 -1.70
C ARG A 119 -9.18 3.94 -0.81
N HIS A 120 -9.49 4.10 0.47
CA HIS A 120 -9.59 2.96 1.39
C HIS A 120 -10.84 3.06 2.27
N ALA A 121 -11.38 1.92 2.67
CA ALA A 121 -12.48 1.81 3.64
C ALA A 121 -12.30 0.55 4.47
N VAL A 122 -12.66 0.58 5.76
CA VAL A 122 -12.67 -0.62 6.60
C VAL A 122 -13.75 -1.57 6.07
N ALA A 123 -13.44 -2.85 5.95
CA ALA A 123 -14.37 -3.87 5.51
C ALA A 123 -15.61 -3.92 6.42
N GLY A 124 -16.81 -3.96 5.83
CA GLY A 124 -18.07 -4.05 6.58
C GLY A 124 -18.53 -2.78 7.30
N ALA A 125 -17.96 -1.62 6.96
CA ALA A 125 -18.40 -0.29 7.43
C ALA A 125 -19.54 0.30 6.59
#